data_AF-A0A2E5TVQ6-F1
#
_entry.id   AF-A0A2E5TVQ6-F1
#
_cell.length_a   1.000
_cell.length_b   1.000
_cell.length_c   1.000
_cell.angle_alpha   90.00
_cell.angle_beta   90.00
_cell.angle_gamma   90.00
#
_symmetry.space_group_name_H-M   'P 1'
#
loop_
_entity.id
_entity.type
_entity.pdbx_description
1 polymer ?
#
loop_
_entity_poly.entity_id
_entity_poly.type
_entity_poly.pdbx_seq_one_letter_code
_entity_poly.pdbx_strand_id
1 'polypeptide(L)'
;ANQLIVTGAIDLTDIMKPVLNLKLNSDALDIDPIMGLVNENTLVTKSGLENTSNQKSKDRFALKRLSVDLDIKRLFWSDLNAVEVAGRVRMEGRKIELLPLQMRLLKSPVMIEGFIIPGSGYNISYDLNISCQNLALDPVINHFHPENEVKWGRLTAKLRAKGDALSGELFRRTFTAGGIDPELPATLKIEGSHWAFKEDGFITSVIATVLRMPDLLESHFNSAELDLRVKEEKAELKFLMAGPLIRLKAEGDGQMSDRIIDTSVDQKVEVELAAKTYKYNVLLTEKDGFVKLPSFINIKGPLSDPEYETDKAMITGILTGTILAVPVKLPFQILRILPFID
;
A
#
# COMPACT_ATOMS: atom_id res chain seq x y z
N ALA A 1 -14.39 -27.28 -19.91
CA ALA A 1 -13.50 -26.27 -19.31
C ALA A 1 -14.01 -26.00 -17.90
N ASN A 2 -13.13 -25.70 -16.94
CA ASN A 2 -13.36 -25.81 -15.50
C ASN A 2 -13.35 -27.26 -14.96
N GLN A 3 -12.26 -27.98 -15.23
CA GLN A 3 -12.01 -29.30 -14.64
C GLN A 3 -10.86 -29.19 -13.63
N LEU A 4 -11.12 -29.61 -12.40
CA LEU A 4 -10.13 -29.69 -11.33
C LEU A 4 -9.85 -31.17 -11.05
N ILE A 5 -8.61 -31.59 -11.28
CA ILE A 5 -8.15 -32.94 -10.97
C ILE A 5 -7.49 -32.91 -9.60
N VAL A 6 -8.09 -33.62 -8.64
CA VAL A 6 -7.56 -33.79 -7.29
C VAL A 6 -6.97 -35.18 -7.19
N THR A 7 -5.69 -35.29 -6.88
CA THR A 7 -5.01 -36.56 -6.59
C THR A 7 -4.30 -36.47 -5.25
N GLY A 8 -4.02 -37.59 -4.59
CA GLY A 8 -3.34 -37.52 -3.30
C GLY A 8 -3.48 -38.76 -2.43
N ALA A 9 -3.01 -38.64 -1.20
CA ALA A 9 -3.09 -39.66 -0.17
C ALA A 9 -3.75 -39.10 1.09
N ILE A 10 -4.52 -39.96 1.76
CA ILE A 10 -5.14 -39.69 3.05
C ILE A 10 -4.56 -40.69 4.04
N ASP A 11 -3.85 -40.19 5.04
CA ASP A 11 -3.40 -40.99 6.17
C ASP A 11 -4.44 -40.94 7.29
N LEU A 12 -5.05 -42.10 7.56
CA LEU A 12 -6.10 -42.32 8.55
C LEU A 12 -5.59 -43.08 9.78
N THR A 13 -4.26 -43.13 10.01
CA THR A 13 -3.67 -43.81 11.18
C THR A 13 -4.25 -43.26 12.49
N ASP A 14 -4.55 -41.96 12.54
CA ASP A 14 -5.42 -41.35 13.55
C ASP A 14 -6.68 -40.81 12.85
N ILE A 15 -7.77 -41.59 12.90
CA ILE A 15 -9.04 -41.26 12.22
C ILE A 15 -9.66 -39.94 12.70
N MET A 16 -9.32 -39.52 13.92
CA MET A 16 -9.81 -38.26 14.49
C MET A 16 -8.96 -37.06 14.06
N LYS A 17 -7.74 -37.33 13.56
CA LYS A 17 -6.73 -36.35 13.18
C LYS A 17 -6.05 -36.75 11.86
N PRO A 18 -6.81 -36.88 10.77
CA PRO A 18 -6.26 -37.35 9.51
C PRO A 18 -5.24 -36.35 8.95
N VAL A 19 -4.35 -36.87 8.10
CA VAL A 19 -3.38 -36.07 7.34
C VAL A 19 -3.67 -36.25 5.86
N LEU A 20 -3.88 -35.13 5.16
CA LEU A 20 -4.18 -35.11 3.73
C LEU A 20 -3.02 -34.49 2.96
N ASN A 21 -2.54 -35.19 1.93
CA ASN A 21 -1.58 -34.66 0.96
C ASN A 21 -2.22 -34.73 -0.42
N LEU A 22 -2.61 -33.58 -0.96
CA LEU A 22 -3.32 -33.43 -2.21
C LEU A 22 -2.47 -32.70 -3.25
N LYS A 23 -2.69 -33.00 -4.52
CA LYS A 23 -2.21 -32.28 -5.68
C LYS A 23 -3.42 -31.86 -6.51
N LEU A 24 -3.52 -30.56 -6.80
CA LEU A 24 -4.56 -29.94 -7.60
C LEU A 24 -4.00 -29.56 -8.96
N ASN A 25 -4.54 -30.19 -10.00
CA ASN A 25 -4.15 -29.94 -11.38
C ASN A 25 -5.35 -29.41 -12.18
N SER A 26 -5.13 -28.35 -12.96
CA SER A 26 -6.16 -27.84 -13.88
C SER A 26 -5.57 -27.11 -15.08
N ASP A 27 -6.12 -27.35 -16.28
CA ASP A 27 -5.80 -26.57 -17.48
C ASP A 27 -6.44 -25.16 -17.47
N ALA A 28 -7.57 -25.03 -16.78
CA ALA A 28 -8.32 -23.80 -16.60
C ALA A 28 -9.29 -23.98 -15.42
N LEU A 29 -9.12 -23.16 -14.39
CA LEU A 29 -9.95 -23.11 -13.20
C LEU A 29 -10.60 -21.73 -13.10
N ASP A 30 -11.93 -21.71 -13.01
CA ASP A 30 -12.71 -20.50 -12.73
C ASP A 30 -13.24 -20.62 -11.30
N ILE A 31 -12.85 -19.65 -10.45
CA ILE A 31 -13.16 -19.63 -9.02
C ILE A 31 -14.34 -18.72 -8.67
N ASP A 32 -14.95 -18.02 -9.64
CA ASP A 32 -16.13 -17.18 -9.39
C ASP A 32 -17.25 -17.93 -8.63
N PRO A 33 -17.60 -19.17 -8.99
CA PRO A 33 -18.65 -19.91 -8.27
C PRO A 33 -18.30 -20.16 -6.80
N ILE A 34 -17.01 -20.36 -6.49
CA ILE A 34 -16.55 -20.61 -5.12
C ILE A 34 -16.57 -19.30 -4.32
N MET A 35 -16.17 -18.20 -4.93
CA MET A 35 -16.17 -16.88 -4.27
C MET A 35 -17.59 -16.41 -3.95
N GLY A 36 -18.58 -16.71 -4.81
CA GLY A 36 -19.99 -16.47 -4.51
C GLY A 36 -20.46 -17.16 -3.23
N LEU A 37 -20.07 -18.43 -3.02
CA LEU A 37 -20.42 -19.19 -1.82
C LEU A 37 -19.80 -18.64 -0.53
N VAL A 38 -18.59 -18.08 -0.61
CA VAL A 38 -17.90 -17.47 0.55
C VAL A 38 -18.58 -16.15 0.95
N ASN A 39 -19.00 -15.35 -0.02
CA ASN A 39 -19.66 -14.07 0.21
C ASN A 39 -21.09 -14.25 0.77
N GLU A 40 -21.83 -15.27 0.35
CA GLU A 40 -23.17 -15.54 0.89
C GLU A 40 -23.14 -15.98 2.37
N ASN A 41 -22.10 -16.71 2.78
CA ASN A 41 -21.96 -17.19 4.16
C ASN A 41 -21.41 -16.15 5.14
N THR A 42 -20.91 -15.01 4.66
CA THR A 42 -20.43 -13.90 5.52
C THR A 42 -21.56 -12.94 5.94
N LEU A 43 -22.78 -13.12 5.42
CA LEU A 43 -23.96 -12.30 5.76
C LEU A 43 -24.88 -12.90 6.85
N VAL A 44 -24.56 -14.07 7.41
CA VAL A 44 -25.30 -14.64 8.55
C VAL A 44 -24.65 -14.22 9.87
N THR A 45 -24.69 -12.93 10.16
CA THR A 45 -24.51 -12.40 11.52
C THR A 45 -25.71 -11.53 11.87
N LYS A 46 -26.83 -12.19 12.18
CA LYS A 46 -27.88 -11.61 13.02
C LYS A 46 -28.15 -12.55 14.19
N SER A 47 -27.65 -12.09 15.34
CA SER A 47 -28.17 -12.22 16.71
C SER A 47 -28.99 -13.44 17.08
N GLY A 48 -28.44 -14.22 18.02
CA GLY A 48 -29.17 -15.22 18.78
C GLY A 48 -28.26 -16.12 19.63
N LEU A 49 -27.41 -15.55 20.49
CA LEU A 49 -26.71 -16.32 21.52
C LEU A 49 -27.62 -16.42 22.76
N GLU A 50 -28.49 -17.41 22.78
CA GLU A 50 -28.92 -18.00 24.04
C GLU A 50 -27.81 -18.91 24.56
N ASN A 51 -27.33 -18.56 25.76
CA ASN A 51 -26.37 -19.34 26.51
C ASN A 51 -27.01 -20.64 26.99
N THR A 52 -26.56 -21.77 26.45
CA THR A 52 -26.60 -23.05 27.16
C THR A 52 -25.22 -23.67 27.17
N SER A 53 -24.48 -23.42 28.26
CA SER A 53 -23.28 -24.19 28.58
C SER A 53 -23.69 -25.52 29.22
N ASN A 54 -23.34 -26.62 28.56
CA ASN A 54 -22.64 -27.76 29.14
C ASN A 54 -22.69 -28.95 28.18
N GLN A 55 -21.73 -29.00 27.27
CA GLN A 55 -21.27 -30.26 26.72
C GLN A 55 -19.74 -30.19 26.64
N LYS A 56 -19.05 -30.94 27.51
CA LYS A 56 -17.64 -31.30 27.31
C LYS A 56 -17.57 -31.93 25.93
N SER A 57 -17.08 -31.21 24.92
CA SER A 57 -16.98 -31.78 23.59
C SER A 57 -15.93 -32.89 23.64
N LYS A 58 -16.41 -34.13 23.59
CA LYS A 58 -15.64 -35.31 23.20
C LYS A 58 -14.79 -34.97 21.98
N ASP A 59 -13.58 -35.54 21.90
CA ASP A 59 -12.64 -35.39 20.79
C ASP A 59 -13.38 -35.25 19.46
N ARG A 60 -13.38 -34.04 18.91
CA ARG A 60 -14.02 -33.75 17.63
C ARG A 60 -13.01 -34.03 16.52
N PHE A 61 -13.50 -34.52 15.38
CA PHE A 61 -12.72 -34.62 14.15
C PHE A 61 -12.03 -33.27 13.88
N ALA A 62 -10.71 -33.28 13.81
CA ALA A 62 -9.91 -32.10 13.55
C ALA A 62 -8.77 -32.48 12.61
N LEU A 63 -8.86 -32.04 11.37
CA LEU A 63 -7.83 -32.24 10.36
C LEU A 63 -6.47 -31.81 10.91
N LYS A 64 -5.55 -32.78 11.07
CA LYS A 64 -4.25 -32.52 11.69
C LYS A 64 -3.40 -31.65 10.78
N ARG A 65 -3.37 -32.05 9.51
CA ARG A 65 -2.59 -31.40 8.47
C ARG A 65 -3.24 -31.60 7.11
N LEU A 66 -3.23 -30.55 6.31
CA LEU A 66 -3.54 -30.57 4.89
C LEU A 66 -2.36 -29.97 4.15
N SER A 67 -1.84 -30.67 3.16
CA SER A 67 -0.87 -30.13 2.21
C SER A 67 -1.47 -30.19 0.82
N VAL A 68 -1.44 -29.09 0.08
CA VAL A 68 -2.00 -28.98 -1.26
C VAL A 68 -0.92 -28.43 -2.20
N ASP A 69 -0.47 -29.25 -3.13
CA ASP A 69 0.37 -28.85 -4.26
C ASP A 69 -0.51 -28.30 -5.37
N LEU A 70 -0.22 -27.09 -5.84
CA LEU A 70 -0.96 -26.39 -6.89
C LEU A 70 -0.17 -26.47 -8.21
N ASP A 71 -0.86 -26.85 -9.27
CA ASP A 71 -0.37 -26.88 -10.66
C ASP A 71 -1.53 -26.50 -11.60
N ILE A 72 -1.84 -25.21 -11.63
CA ILE A 72 -2.98 -24.65 -12.36
C ILE A 72 -2.46 -23.79 -13.50
N LYS A 73 -2.70 -24.20 -14.74
CA LYS A 73 -2.20 -23.48 -15.93
C LYS A 73 -2.85 -22.12 -16.12
N ARG A 74 -4.16 -22.01 -15.85
CA ARG A 74 -4.95 -20.79 -15.95
C ARG A 74 -5.97 -20.73 -14.83
N LEU A 75 -6.00 -19.61 -14.12
CA LEU A 75 -6.94 -19.29 -13.05
C LEU A 75 -7.69 -18.02 -13.44
N PHE A 76 -9.02 -18.05 -13.34
CA PHE A 76 -9.91 -16.93 -13.60
C PHE A 76 -10.69 -16.58 -12.33
N TRP A 77 -10.75 -15.29 -12.02
CA TRP A 77 -11.58 -14.71 -10.96
C TRP A 77 -12.18 -13.41 -11.50
N SER A 78 -13.41 -13.51 -12.01
CA SER A 78 -14.10 -12.44 -12.72
C SER A 78 -13.18 -11.87 -13.82
N ASP A 79 -12.84 -10.59 -13.75
CA ASP A 79 -11.97 -9.91 -14.73
C ASP A 79 -10.47 -10.12 -14.48
N LEU A 80 -10.09 -10.81 -13.39
CA LEU A 80 -8.71 -11.12 -13.07
C LEU A 80 -8.33 -12.50 -13.60
N ASN A 81 -7.14 -12.58 -14.19
CA ASN A 81 -6.60 -13.84 -14.67
C ASN A 81 -5.14 -14.03 -14.24
N ALA A 82 -4.83 -15.23 -13.78
CA ALA A 82 -3.47 -15.68 -13.51
C ALA A 82 -3.13 -16.90 -14.36
N VAL A 83 -1.88 -17.03 -14.76
CA VAL A 83 -1.36 -18.23 -15.44
C VAL A 83 -0.19 -18.78 -14.67
N GLU A 84 0.10 -20.07 -14.88
CA GLU A 84 1.24 -20.76 -14.27
C GLU A 84 1.18 -20.65 -12.72
N VAL A 85 0.00 -20.86 -12.15
CA VAL A 85 -0.20 -20.80 -10.70
C VAL A 85 0.35 -22.09 -10.09
N ALA A 86 1.49 -21.96 -9.41
CA ALA A 86 2.21 -23.08 -8.84
C ALA A 86 2.71 -22.75 -7.43
N GLY A 87 2.75 -23.76 -6.57
CA GLY A 87 3.21 -23.62 -5.18
C GLY A 87 2.59 -24.67 -4.29
N ARG A 88 2.81 -24.53 -2.98
CA ARG A 88 2.22 -25.43 -1.98
C ARG A 88 1.56 -24.63 -0.87
N VAL A 89 0.34 -25.01 -0.51
CA VAL A 89 -0.35 -24.51 0.67
C VAL A 89 -0.36 -25.60 1.72
N ARG A 90 0.10 -25.29 2.94
CA ARG A 90 0.09 -26.23 4.07
C ARG A 90 -0.73 -25.65 5.21
N MET A 91 -1.74 -26.39 5.65
CA MET A 91 -2.52 -26.05 6.84
C MET A 91 -2.20 -27.04 7.96
N GLU A 92 -1.81 -26.53 9.13
CA GLU A 92 -1.60 -27.33 10.35
C GLU A 92 -2.30 -26.62 11.52
N GLY A 93 -3.39 -27.23 12.00
CA GLY A 93 -4.34 -26.52 12.86
C GLY A 93 -4.90 -25.28 12.17
N ARG A 94 -4.69 -24.10 12.77
CA ARG A 94 -5.09 -22.79 12.20
C ARG A 94 -3.99 -22.14 11.34
N LYS A 95 -2.76 -22.65 11.37
CA LYS A 95 -1.66 -22.05 10.62
C LYS A 95 -1.77 -22.45 9.16
N ILE A 96 -1.88 -21.47 8.29
CA ILE A 96 -1.85 -21.59 6.83
C ILE A 96 -0.50 -21.08 6.37
N GLU A 97 0.32 -21.95 5.79
CA GLU A 97 1.62 -21.62 5.23
C GLU A 97 1.56 -21.65 3.71
N LEU A 98 2.20 -20.65 3.10
CA LEU A 98 2.36 -20.48 1.67
C LEU A 98 3.83 -20.76 1.33
N LEU A 99 4.08 -21.89 0.68
CA LEU A 99 5.41 -22.36 0.29
C LEU A 99 5.56 -22.13 -1.22
N PRO A 100 6.46 -21.21 -1.60
CA PRO A 100 6.14 -20.01 -2.36
C PRO A 100 5.07 -20.24 -3.43
N LEU A 101 3.99 -19.48 -3.33
CA LEU A 101 2.95 -19.44 -4.34
C LEU A 101 3.38 -18.42 -5.41
N GLN A 102 3.62 -18.90 -6.61
CA GLN A 102 4.07 -18.11 -7.76
C GLN A 102 3.03 -18.18 -8.87
N MET A 103 2.86 -17.07 -9.57
CA MET A 103 1.96 -16.97 -10.71
C MET A 103 2.34 -15.80 -11.62
N ARG A 104 1.76 -15.76 -12.82
CA ARG A 104 1.73 -14.55 -13.66
C ARG A 104 0.32 -13.96 -13.65
N LEU A 105 0.05 -13.08 -12.70
CA LEU A 105 -1.21 -12.33 -12.58
C LEU A 105 -1.21 -11.20 -13.61
N LEU A 106 -2.20 -11.17 -14.50
CA LEU A 106 -2.31 -10.15 -15.56
C LEU A 106 -1.01 -10.02 -16.38
N LYS A 107 -0.36 -11.16 -16.67
CA LYS A 107 0.95 -11.30 -17.36
C LYS A 107 2.18 -10.87 -16.54
N SER A 108 1.99 -10.40 -15.31
CA SER A 108 3.05 -9.91 -14.44
C SER A 108 3.40 -10.94 -13.37
N PRO A 109 4.69 -11.22 -13.12
CA PRO A 109 5.09 -12.19 -12.11
C PRO A 109 4.71 -11.66 -10.72
N VAL A 110 4.09 -12.53 -9.92
CA VAL A 110 3.70 -12.31 -8.52
C VAL A 110 4.14 -13.51 -7.71
N MET A 111 4.68 -13.25 -6.51
CA MET A 111 5.02 -14.26 -5.54
C MET A 111 4.49 -13.86 -4.16
N ILE A 112 3.92 -14.82 -3.45
CA ILE A 112 3.60 -14.72 -2.03
C ILE A 112 4.08 -15.97 -1.29
N GLU A 113 4.74 -15.77 -0.15
CA GLU A 113 5.15 -16.84 0.74
C GLU A 113 5.05 -16.39 2.20
N GLY A 114 5.13 -17.35 3.13
CA GLY A 114 5.08 -17.09 4.57
C GLY A 114 3.91 -17.79 5.22
N PHE A 115 3.30 -17.18 6.24
CA PHE A 115 2.18 -17.78 6.94
C PHE A 115 1.15 -16.79 7.44
N ILE A 116 -0.05 -17.33 7.69
CA ILE A 116 -1.19 -16.66 8.30
C ILE A 116 -1.78 -17.61 9.35
N ILE A 117 -2.14 -17.08 10.52
CA ILE A 117 -2.90 -17.77 11.56
C ILE A 117 -4.17 -16.95 11.82
N PRO A 118 -5.31 -17.31 11.20
CA PRO A 118 -6.56 -16.62 11.43
C PRO A 118 -7.02 -16.77 12.89
N GLY A 119 -7.48 -15.67 13.48
CA GLY A 119 -8.19 -15.63 14.76
C GLY A 119 -9.59 -15.04 14.59
N SER A 120 -10.26 -14.75 15.71
CA SER A 120 -11.57 -14.10 15.71
C SER A 120 -11.43 -12.58 15.53
N GLY A 121 -12.25 -11.97 14.68
CA GLY A 121 -12.23 -10.52 14.44
C GLY A 121 -10.92 -10.08 13.78
N TYR A 122 -10.26 -9.06 14.34
CA TYR A 122 -9.00 -8.49 13.83
C TYR A 122 -7.73 -9.22 14.30
N ASN A 123 -7.87 -10.25 15.13
CA ASN A 123 -6.74 -11.04 15.62
C ASN A 123 -6.27 -12.00 14.52
N ILE A 124 -5.09 -11.74 13.97
CA ILE A 124 -4.48 -12.56 12.92
C ILE A 124 -2.97 -12.41 13.04
N SER A 125 -2.26 -13.52 13.17
CA SER A 125 -0.79 -13.49 13.10
C SER A 125 -0.35 -13.78 11.68
N TYR A 126 0.51 -12.95 11.13
CA TYR A 126 1.03 -13.11 9.78
C TYR A 126 2.50 -12.73 9.70
N ASP A 127 3.20 -13.38 8.80
CA ASP A 127 4.56 -13.04 8.35
C ASP A 127 4.60 -13.42 6.87
N LEU A 128 4.51 -12.42 6.00
CA LEU A 128 4.31 -12.59 4.56
C LEU A 128 5.38 -11.84 3.79
N ASN A 129 6.01 -12.53 2.85
CA ASN A 129 6.80 -11.92 1.79
C ASN A 129 5.93 -11.82 0.54
N ILE A 130 5.84 -10.62 -0.04
CA ILE A 130 5.08 -10.34 -1.25
C ILE A 130 5.98 -9.63 -2.23
N SER A 131 5.99 -10.11 -3.48
CA SER A 131 6.66 -9.40 -4.56
C SER A 131 5.85 -9.45 -5.84
N CYS A 132 5.93 -8.36 -6.60
CA CYS A 132 5.42 -8.29 -7.96
C CYS A 132 6.30 -7.38 -8.81
N GLN A 133 6.29 -7.61 -10.12
CA GLN A 133 6.98 -6.74 -11.07
C GLN A 133 6.02 -6.31 -12.16
N ASN A 134 5.87 -5.00 -12.33
CA ASN A 134 5.07 -4.40 -13.39
C ASN A 134 3.60 -4.89 -13.40
N LEU A 135 2.99 -5.19 -12.26
CA LEU A 135 1.58 -5.61 -12.15
C LEU A 135 0.64 -4.46 -12.57
N ALA A 136 -0.21 -4.67 -13.56
CA ALA A 136 -1.20 -3.67 -13.96
C ALA A 136 -2.23 -3.48 -12.83
N LEU A 137 -2.29 -2.27 -12.26
CA LEU A 137 -3.14 -1.96 -11.11
C LEU A 137 -4.58 -1.67 -11.50
N ASP A 138 -4.81 -1.02 -12.65
CA ASP A 138 -6.14 -0.64 -13.12
C ASP A 138 -7.16 -1.81 -13.07
N PRO A 139 -6.90 -2.98 -13.68
CA PRO A 139 -7.83 -4.12 -13.59
C PRO A 139 -7.98 -4.66 -12.16
N VAL A 140 -6.94 -4.60 -11.33
CA VAL A 140 -7.00 -5.06 -9.93
C VAL A 140 -7.88 -4.12 -9.10
N ILE A 141 -7.70 -2.81 -9.24
CA ILE A 141 -8.46 -1.81 -8.50
C ILE A 141 -9.90 -1.79 -8.98
N ASN A 142 -10.14 -1.82 -10.29
CA ASN A 142 -11.49 -1.82 -10.86
C ASN A 142 -12.28 -3.08 -10.48
N HIS A 143 -11.61 -4.21 -10.23
CA HIS A 143 -12.28 -5.41 -9.72
C HIS A 143 -12.89 -5.20 -8.32
N PHE A 144 -12.22 -4.44 -7.44
CA PHE A 144 -12.71 -4.16 -6.08
C PHE A 144 -13.48 -2.82 -5.97
N HIS A 145 -13.21 -1.89 -6.88
CA HIS A 145 -13.75 -0.53 -6.92
C HIS A 145 -14.06 -0.14 -8.38
N PRO A 146 -15.17 -0.66 -8.97
CA PRO A 146 -15.48 -0.47 -10.38
C PRO A 146 -15.74 0.98 -10.78
N GLU A 147 -16.12 1.83 -9.82
CA GLU A 147 -16.34 3.27 -10.02
C GLU A 147 -15.03 4.09 -10.05
N ASN A 148 -13.86 3.44 -9.97
CA ASN A 148 -12.57 4.12 -10.00
C ASN A 148 -12.24 4.63 -11.42
N GLU A 149 -12.17 5.95 -11.58
CA GLU A 149 -11.80 6.60 -12.84
C GLU A 149 -10.28 6.88 -12.95
N VAL A 150 -9.53 6.70 -11.86
CA VAL A 150 -8.09 6.99 -11.79
C VAL A 150 -7.28 5.93 -12.52
N LYS A 151 -6.31 6.38 -13.34
CA LYS A 151 -5.34 5.50 -14.00
C LYS A 151 -4.14 5.23 -13.10
N TRP A 152 -4.11 4.05 -12.50
CA TRP A 152 -3.12 3.68 -11.49
C TRP A 152 -1.81 3.16 -12.07
N GLY A 153 -1.79 2.68 -13.32
CA GLY A 153 -0.55 2.27 -13.98
C GLY A 153 -0.06 0.90 -13.51
N ARG A 154 1.26 0.76 -13.31
CA ARG A 154 1.91 -0.54 -13.06
C ARG A 154 2.69 -0.52 -11.74
N LEU A 155 2.40 -1.49 -10.87
CA LEU A 155 3.08 -1.69 -9.59
C LEU A 155 4.27 -2.65 -9.71
N THR A 156 5.41 -2.24 -9.20
CA THR A 156 6.50 -3.13 -8.79
C THR A 156 6.66 -3.00 -7.28
N ALA A 157 6.58 -4.13 -6.58
CA ALA A 157 6.66 -4.13 -5.13
C ALA A 157 7.52 -5.28 -4.61
N LYS A 158 8.26 -5.02 -3.53
CA LYS A 158 8.97 -6.04 -2.75
C LYS A 158 8.83 -5.67 -1.28
N LEU A 159 8.07 -6.45 -0.53
CA LEU A 159 7.84 -6.17 0.87
C LEU A 159 7.69 -7.44 1.70
N ARG A 160 8.09 -7.34 2.95
CA ARG A 160 7.75 -8.25 4.03
C ARG A 160 6.86 -7.50 5.00
N ALA A 161 5.73 -8.10 5.36
CA ALA A 161 4.82 -7.58 6.36
C ALA A 161 4.59 -8.64 7.44
N LYS A 162 4.69 -8.23 8.71
CA LYS A 162 4.48 -9.10 9.87
C LYS A 162 3.68 -8.37 10.93
N GLY A 163 2.79 -9.07 11.62
CA GLY A 163 2.02 -8.52 12.74
C GLY A 163 1.10 -9.56 13.37
N ASP A 164 0.51 -9.22 14.51
CA ASP A 164 -0.44 -10.07 15.26
C ASP A 164 -1.90 -9.56 15.22
N ALA A 165 -2.15 -8.49 14.47
CA ALA A 165 -3.48 -7.98 14.15
C ALA A 165 -3.46 -7.20 12.82
N LEU A 166 -4.63 -6.97 12.22
CA LEU A 166 -4.78 -6.06 11.07
C LEU A 166 -4.96 -4.59 11.48
N SER A 167 -5.43 -4.36 12.71
CA SER A 167 -5.68 -3.02 13.25
C SER A 167 -5.72 -2.99 14.78
N GLY A 168 -5.77 -1.80 15.36
CA GLY A 168 -5.87 -1.54 16.80
C GLY A 168 -4.51 -1.49 17.52
N GLU A 169 -4.55 -1.43 18.86
CA GLU A 169 -3.34 -1.35 19.68
C GLU A 169 -2.36 -2.50 19.40
N LEU A 170 -2.87 -3.73 19.24
CA LEU A 170 -2.01 -4.89 18.97
C LEU A 170 -1.30 -4.76 17.62
N PHE A 171 -1.98 -4.23 16.59
CA PHE A 171 -1.35 -3.92 15.31
C PHE A 171 -0.25 -2.87 15.49
N ARG A 172 -0.56 -1.74 16.13
CA ARG A 172 0.39 -0.64 16.35
C ARG A 172 1.69 -1.13 16.99
N ARG A 173 1.58 -2.03 17.98
CA ARG A 173 2.70 -2.59 18.75
C ARG A 173 3.48 -3.70 18.04
N THR A 174 2.84 -4.49 17.19
CA THR A 174 3.44 -5.72 16.61
C THR A 174 3.75 -5.62 15.12
N PHE A 175 3.15 -4.65 14.42
CA PHE A 175 3.33 -4.50 13.00
C PHE A 175 4.76 -4.08 12.67
N THR A 176 5.37 -4.83 11.76
CA THR A 176 6.65 -4.50 11.15
C THR A 176 6.54 -4.67 9.64
N ALA A 177 7.15 -3.75 8.90
CA ALA A 177 7.23 -3.80 7.46
C ALA A 177 8.64 -3.42 7.00
N GLY A 178 9.11 -4.04 5.93
CA GLY A 178 10.43 -3.79 5.35
C GLY A 178 10.62 -4.58 4.06
N GLY A 179 11.83 -4.60 3.52
CA GLY A 179 12.15 -5.41 2.36
C GLY A 179 12.06 -6.90 2.67
N ILE A 180 11.94 -7.71 1.61
CA ILE A 180 12.16 -9.16 1.74
C ILE A 180 13.61 -9.42 2.19
N ASP A 181 14.55 -8.62 1.67
CA ASP A 181 15.87 -8.44 2.28
C ASP A 181 15.72 -7.54 3.52
N PRO A 182 16.01 -8.05 4.75
CA PRO A 182 15.80 -7.30 5.99
C PRO A 182 16.59 -5.98 6.08
N GLU A 183 17.68 -5.84 5.33
CA GLU A 183 18.51 -4.62 5.32
C GLU A 183 17.88 -3.51 4.46
N LEU A 184 16.97 -3.86 3.55
CA LEU A 184 16.33 -2.94 2.62
C LEU A 184 14.95 -2.49 3.12
N PRO A 185 14.47 -1.29 2.75
CA PRO A 185 13.07 -0.92 2.99
C PRO A 185 12.12 -1.74 2.12
N ALA A 186 10.83 -1.75 2.49
CA ALA A 186 9.77 -2.18 1.58
C ALA A 186 9.66 -1.12 0.48
N THR A 187 9.74 -1.52 -0.78
CA THR A 187 9.59 -0.59 -1.91
C THR A 187 8.30 -0.90 -2.66
N LEU A 188 7.48 0.13 -2.86
CA LEU A 188 6.31 0.12 -3.72
C LEU A 188 6.50 1.21 -4.77
N LYS A 189 6.66 0.81 -6.03
CA LYS A 189 6.88 1.73 -7.15
C LYS A 189 5.75 1.59 -8.16
N ILE A 190 5.11 2.69 -8.48
CA ILE A 190 4.08 2.81 -9.51
C ILE A 190 4.67 3.57 -10.70
N GLU A 191 4.49 3.04 -11.91
CA GLU A 191 4.93 3.67 -13.16
C GLU A 191 3.82 3.67 -14.22
N GLY A 192 3.81 4.68 -15.08
CA GLY A 192 2.81 4.83 -16.13
C GLY A 192 1.42 5.21 -15.60
N SER A 193 1.35 5.75 -14.40
CA SER A 193 0.11 6.27 -13.80
C SER A 193 -0.25 7.63 -14.37
N HIS A 194 -1.47 8.08 -14.09
CA HIS A 194 -1.97 9.38 -14.53
C HIS A 194 -3.02 9.85 -13.51
N TRP A 195 -2.55 10.51 -12.44
CA TRP A 195 -3.33 10.93 -11.27
C TRP A 195 -2.85 12.30 -10.75
N ALA A 196 -3.60 12.88 -9.80
CA ALA A 196 -3.38 14.19 -9.15
C ALA A 196 -3.79 15.41 -10.00
N PHE A 197 -5.04 15.43 -10.47
CA PHE A 197 -5.60 16.56 -11.22
C PHE A 197 -6.09 17.68 -10.30
N LYS A 198 -6.43 18.81 -10.92
CA LYS A 198 -7.02 19.98 -10.27
C LYS A 198 -8.29 19.63 -9.47
N GLU A 199 -9.09 18.68 -9.97
CA GLU A 199 -10.33 18.24 -9.32
C GLU A 199 -10.09 17.46 -8.01
N ASP A 200 -8.90 16.88 -7.81
CA ASP A 200 -8.60 15.99 -6.69
C ASP A 200 -8.11 16.73 -5.42
N GLY A 201 -8.04 18.06 -5.44
CA GLY A 201 -7.58 18.85 -4.29
C GLY A 201 -6.12 18.56 -3.86
N PHE A 202 -5.34 17.95 -4.76
CA PHE A 202 -4.01 17.41 -4.45
C PHE A 202 -2.97 18.51 -4.18
N ILE A 203 -1.82 18.16 -3.61
CA ILE A 203 -0.71 19.09 -3.28
C ILE A 203 -0.25 19.94 -4.48
N THR A 204 -0.47 19.48 -5.72
CA THR A 204 -0.24 20.23 -6.96
C THR A 204 -1.05 21.54 -6.99
N SER A 205 -2.29 21.53 -6.51
CA SER A 205 -3.16 22.71 -6.43
C SER A 205 -2.63 23.75 -5.43
N VAL A 206 -2.13 23.29 -4.28
CA VAL A 206 -1.48 24.14 -3.27
C VAL A 206 -0.25 24.81 -3.87
N ILE A 207 0.62 24.03 -4.52
CA ILE A 207 1.85 24.53 -5.17
C ILE A 207 1.53 25.52 -6.29
N ALA A 208 0.60 25.18 -7.18
CA ALA A 208 0.17 26.04 -8.28
C ALA A 208 -0.37 27.39 -7.77
N THR A 209 -1.17 27.37 -6.72
CA THR A 209 -1.77 28.57 -6.12
C THR A 209 -0.72 29.45 -5.46
N VAL A 210 0.07 28.85 -4.57
CA VAL A 210 1.09 29.53 -3.77
C VAL A 210 2.17 30.14 -4.67
N LEU A 211 2.62 29.39 -5.66
CA LEU A 211 3.61 29.83 -6.64
C LEU A 211 2.97 30.53 -7.83
N ARG A 212 1.69 30.91 -7.83
CA ARG A 212 1.06 31.64 -8.96
C ARG A 212 1.36 31.04 -10.34
N MET A 213 1.40 29.71 -10.42
CA MET A 213 1.78 28.94 -11.61
C MET A 213 0.61 28.04 -12.03
N PRO A 214 -0.43 28.60 -12.69
CA PRO A 214 -1.61 27.83 -13.09
C PRO A 214 -1.26 26.68 -14.04
N ASP A 215 -0.19 26.80 -14.83
CA ASP A 215 0.31 25.75 -15.73
C ASP A 215 0.62 24.43 -14.98
N LEU A 216 0.86 24.46 -13.66
CA LEU A 216 1.10 23.26 -12.85
C LEU A 216 -0.18 22.45 -12.60
N LEU A 217 -1.36 23.04 -12.75
CA LEU A 217 -2.64 22.34 -12.62
C LEU A 217 -2.89 21.34 -13.76
N GLU A 218 -2.20 21.53 -14.89
CA GLU A 218 -2.19 20.60 -16.02
C GLU A 218 -1.16 19.47 -15.83
N SER A 219 -0.37 19.52 -14.75
CA SER A 219 0.57 18.45 -14.43
C SER A 219 -0.13 17.29 -13.75
N HIS A 220 0.30 16.08 -14.08
CA HIS A 220 -0.06 14.83 -13.42
C HIS A 220 1.21 14.14 -12.91
N PHE A 221 1.07 13.12 -12.07
CA PHE A 221 2.17 12.22 -11.73
C PHE A 221 2.13 10.96 -12.59
N ASN A 222 3.27 10.61 -13.17
CA ASN A 222 3.47 9.42 -14.00
C ASN A 222 4.09 8.28 -13.22
N SER A 223 4.69 8.60 -12.07
CA SER A 223 5.28 7.64 -11.17
C SER A 223 5.20 8.08 -9.71
N ALA A 224 5.10 7.08 -8.85
CA ALA A 224 5.19 7.23 -7.41
C ALA A 224 6.09 6.13 -6.85
N GLU A 225 6.86 6.43 -5.81
CA GLU A 225 7.65 5.45 -5.07
C GLU A 225 7.49 5.70 -3.59
N LEU A 226 7.24 4.63 -2.84
CA LEU A 226 7.22 4.60 -1.39
C LEU A 226 8.27 3.59 -0.92
N ASP A 227 9.27 4.10 -0.21
CA ASP A 227 10.12 3.28 0.65
C ASP A 227 9.59 3.34 2.08
N LEU A 228 9.30 2.19 2.68
CA LEU A 228 8.71 2.04 4.00
C LEU A 228 9.54 1.09 4.87
N ARG A 229 9.86 1.52 6.09
CA ARG A 229 10.33 0.64 7.15
C ARG A 229 9.53 0.90 8.42
N VAL A 230 8.92 -0.13 8.98
CA VAL A 230 8.18 -0.04 10.25
C VAL A 230 8.82 -0.93 11.29
N LYS A 231 9.19 -0.34 12.42
CA LYS A 231 9.77 -1.03 13.57
C LYS A 231 9.50 -0.24 14.85
N GLU A 232 9.19 -0.93 15.95
CA GLU A 232 9.06 -0.29 17.28
C GLU A 232 8.07 0.89 17.28
N GLU A 233 6.90 0.70 16.67
CA GLU A 233 5.84 1.72 16.54
C GLU A 233 6.24 2.99 15.76
N LYS A 234 7.38 2.96 15.06
CA LYS A 234 7.84 4.02 14.18
C LYS A 234 7.83 3.56 12.73
N ALA A 235 7.45 4.47 11.84
CA ALA A 235 7.49 4.26 10.40
C ALA A 235 8.48 5.25 9.78
N GLU A 236 9.58 4.76 9.22
CA GLU A 236 10.43 5.55 8.33
C GLU A 236 9.78 5.52 6.95
N LEU A 237 9.40 6.68 6.41
CA LEU A 237 8.77 6.78 5.09
C LEU A 237 9.53 7.75 4.20
N LYS A 238 9.69 7.34 2.94
CA LYS A 238 10.19 8.21 1.88
C LYS A 238 9.30 8.08 0.66
N PHE A 239 8.70 9.20 0.29
CA PHE A 239 7.84 9.35 -0.87
C PHE A 239 8.59 10.07 -1.98
N LEU A 240 8.50 9.53 -3.19
CA LEU A 240 8.94 10.20 -4.41
C LEU A 240 7.78 10.20 -5.39
N MET A 241 7.44 11.37 -5.93
CA MET A 241 6.45 11.50 -6.98
C MET A 241 7.06 12.30 -8.12
N ALA A 242 6.86 11.85 -9.36
CA ALA A 242 7.43 12.53 -10.53
C ALA A 242 6.41 12.65 -11.66
N GLY A 243 6.34 13.86 -12.21
CA GLY A 243 5.54 14.25 -13.36
C GLY A 243 6.35 15.10 -14.34
N PRO A 244 5.73 15.56 -15.43
CA PRO A 244 6.42 16.31 -16.48
C PRO A 244 6.79 17.74 -16.08
N LEU A 245 6.05 18.36 -15.15
CA LEU A 245 6.29 19.75 -14.72
C LEU A 245 6.78 19.85 -13.26
N ILE A 246 6.53 18.82 -12.45
CA ILE A 246 6.78 18.84 -11.02
C ILE A 246 7.29 17.49 -10.51
N ARG A 247 8.23 17.53 -9.57
CA ARG A 247 8.65 16.39 -8.77
C ARG A 247 8.55 16.75 -7.30
N LEU A 248 8.17 15.76 -6.50
CA LEU A 248 8.00 15.89 -5.07
C LEU A 248 8.81 14.80 -4.38
N LYS A 249 9.50 15.17 -3.32
CA LYS A 249 10.11 14.24 -2.38
C LYS A 249 9.70 14.62 -0.97
N ALA A 250 9.29 13.64 -0.18
CA ALA A 250 9.10 13.81 1.26
C ALA A 250 9.76 12.62 1.97
N GLU A 251 10.46 12.89 3.06
CA GLU A 251 11.19 11.87 3.82
C GLU A 251 11.15 12.23 5.29
N GLY A 252 10.85 11.24 6.13
CA GLY A 252 10.86 11.42 7.57
C GLY A 252 10.15 10.30 8.32
N ASP A 253 10.16 10.44 9.64
CA ASP A 253 9.56 9.47 10.53
C ASP A 253 8.08 9.78 10.77
N GLY A 254 7.28 8.74 10.88
CA GLY A 254 5.89 8.76 11.27
C GLY A 254 5.66 7.94 12.53
N GLN A 255 4.64 8.31 13.29
CA GLN A 255 4.20 7.56 14.47
C GLN A 255 3.10 6.58 14.04
N MET A 256 3.34 5.29 14.25
CA MET A 256 2.35 4.26 13.92
C MET A 256 1.05 4.51 14.68
N SER A 257 -0.06 4.36 13.96
CA SER A 257 -1.40 4.38 14.51
C SER A 257 -1.99 2.96 14.53
N ASP A 258 -3.27 2.86 14.86
CA ASP A 258 -4.01 1.61 14.90
C ASP A 258 -4.17 0.97 13.51
N ARG A 259 -3.85 1.69 12.43
CA ARG A 259 -3.79 1.20 11.04
C ARG A 259 -2.63 1.87 10.32
N ILE A 260 -2.04 1.19 9.33
CA ILE A 260 -0.92 1.75 8.56
C ILE A 260 -1.28 3.05 7.83
N ILE A 261 -2.48 3.14 7.28
CA ILE A 261 -2.95 4.34 6.56
C ILE A 261 -3.25 5.51 7.50
N ASP A 262 -3.39 5.26 8.79
CA ASP A 262 -3.67 6.29 9.79
C ASP A 262 -2.39 6.70 10.55
N THR A 263 -1.22 6.17 10.14
CA THR A 263 0.10 6.59 10.64
C THR A 263 0.26 8.08 10.42
N SER A 264 0.57 8.81 11.49
CA SER A 264 0.74 10.25 11.43
C SER A 264 2.16 10.59 10.96
N VAL A 265 2.27 11.53 10.03
CA VAL A 265 3.54 12.05 9.51
C VAL A 265 3.70 13.53 9.84
N ASP A 266 4.95 13.99 9.89
CA ASP A 266 5.32 15.41 9.89
C ASP A 266 6.58 15.55 9.01
N GLN A 267 6.36 15.85 7.72
CA GLN A 267 7.41 15.76 6.70
C GLN A 267 7.48 17.02 5.85
N LYS A 268 8.70 17.55 5.70
CA LYS A 268 8.97 18.63 4.74
C LYS A 268 8.97 18.08 3.33
N VAL A 269 8.29 18.79 2.44
CA VAL A 269 8.25 18.46 1.02
C VAL A 269 9.35 19.24 0.30
N GLU A 270 10.17 18.51 -0.44
CA GLU A 270 11.04 19.07 -1.46
C GLU A 270 10.26 19.14 -2.77
N VAL A 271 10.24 20.33 -3.37
CA VAL A 271 9.55 20.59 -4.64
C VAL A 271 10.60 20.91 -5.69
N GLU A 272 10.58 20.18 -6.79
CA GLU A 272 11.34 20.52 -7.98
C GLU A 272 10.40 20.85 -9.13
N LEU A 273 10.69 21.91 -9.86
CA LEU A 273 9.92 22.34 -11.03
C LEU A 273 10.73 22.15 -12.30
N ALA A 274 10.09 21.75 -13.39
CA ALA A 274 10.75 21.71 -14.69
C ALA A 274 11.27 23.11 -15.04
N ALA A 275 12.53 23.21 -15.48
CA ALA A 275 13.20 24.49 -15.73
C ALA A 275 12.43 25.39 -16.72
N LYS A 276 11.78 24.78 -17.71
CA LYS A 276 10.90 25.46 -18.68
C LYS A 276 9.69 26.17 -18.06
N THR A 277 9.23 25.71 -16.90
CA THR A 277 8.07 26.26 -16.19
C THR A 277 8.51 27.28 -15.14
N TYR A 278 9.78 27.26 -14.73
CA TYR A 278 10.32 28.16 -13.74
C TYR A 278 10.46 29.58 -14.29
N LYS A 279 9.76 30.54 -13.68
CA LYS A 279 9.66 31.94 -14.16
C LYS A 279 10.22 32.96 -13.17
N TYR A 280 10.91 32.49 -12.11
CA TYR A 280 11.40 33.34 -11.03
C TYR A 280 12.88 33.67 -11.18
N ASN A 281 13.25 34.90 -10.82
CA ASN A 281 14.64 35.38 -10.87
C ASN A 281 15.43 34.96 -9.62
N VAL A 282 15.32 33.70 -9.18
CA VAL A 282 16.20 33.16 -8.13
C VAL A 282 17.35 32.40 -8.81
N LEU A 283 18.58 32.61 -8.31
CA LEU A 283 19.73 31.83 -8.73
C LEU A 283 19.65 30.43 -8.10
N LEU A 284 18.95 29.50 -8.77
CA LEU A 284 18.87 28.11 -8.37
C LEU A 284 19.56 27.22 -9.39
N THR A 285 20.24 26.19 -8.91
CA THR A 285 20.92 25.23 -9.78
C THR A 285 19.90 24.31 -10.44
N GLU A 286 19.92 24.26 -11.77
CA GLU A 286 19.20 23.24 -12.53
C GLU A 286 19.99 21.94 -12.53
N LYS A 287 19.29 20.83 -12.33
CA LYS A 287 19.81 19.48 -12.48
C LYS A 287 18.80 18.62 -13.22
N ASP A 288 19.24 17.90 -14.25
CA ASP A 288 18.41 16.98 -15.03
C ASP A 288 17.11 17.61 -15.59
N GLY A 289 17.14 18.91 -15.95
CA GLY A 289 15.97 19.64 -16.47
C GLY A 289 15.04 20.22 -15.39
N PHE A 290 15.40 20.11 -14.11
CA PHE A 290 14.57 20.53 -12.98
C PHE A 290 15.33 21.47 -12.04
N VAL A 291 14.58 22.41 -11.45
CA VAL A 291 15.05 23.39 -10.48
C VAL A 291 14.48 23.04 -9.11
N LYS A 292 15.35 22.75 -8.14
CA LYS A 292 14.95 22.48 -6.76
C LYS A 292 14.64 23.78 -6.02
N LEU A 293 13.43 23.89 -5.50
CA LEU A 293 13.00 25.01 -4.67
C LEU A 293 13.39 24.76 -3.21
N PRO A 294 13.63 25.83 -2.41
CA PRO A 294 13.66 25.69 -0.96
C PRO A 294 12.33 25.14 -0.45
N SER A 295 12.36 24.26 0.55
CA SER A 295 11.13 23.69 1.12
C SER A 295 10.25 24.77 1.73
N PHE A 296 9.00 24.84 1.26
CA PHE A 296 7.99 25.77 1.75
C PHE A 296 6.67 25.06 2.10
N ILE A 297 6.60 23.74 1.93
CA ILE A 297 5.44 22.91 2.27
C ILE A 297 5.86 21.86 3.28
N ASN A 298 4.98 21.63 4.25
CA ASN A 298 5.07 20.59 5.23
C ASN A 298 3.77 19.77 5.23
N ILE A 299 3.89 18.45 5.22
CA ILE A 299 2.76 17.50 5.29
C ILE A 299 2.64 17.03 6.73
N LYS A 300 1.44 17.12 7.30
CA LYS A 300 1.13 16.69 8.67
C LYS A 300 -0.11 15.80 8.74
N GLY A 301 -0.23 15.06 9.84
CA GLY A 301 -1.42 14.27 10.12
C GLY A 301 -1.36 12.87 9.49
N PRO A 302 -2.50 12.16 9.43
CA PRO A 302 -2.54 10.78 8.97
C PRO A 302 -2.27 10.67 7.46
N LEU A 303 -1.64 9.57 7.02
CA LEU A 303 -1.41 9.30 5.59
C LEU A 303 -2.71 9.22 4.77
N SER A 304 -3.82 8.86 5.40
CA SER A 304 -5.15 8.76 4.78
C SER A 304 -5.78 10.12 4.48
N ASP A 305 -5.41 11.16 5.22
CA ASP A 305 -5.93 12.53 5.06
C ASP A 305 -4.87 13.56 5.52
N PRO A 306 -3.82 13.80 4.70
CA PRO A 306 -2.74 14.69 5.07
C PRO A 306 -3.14 16.17 5.00
N GLU A 307 -2.75 16.93 6.02
CA GLU A 307 -2.84 18.38 6.04
C GLU A 307 -1.57 19.03 5.46
N TYR A 308 -1.73 20.14 4.73
CA TYR A 308 -0.62 20.88 4.12
C TYR A 308 -0.43 22.24 4.79
N GLU A 309 0.72 22.43 5.45
CA GLU A 309 1.14 23.72 5.98
C GLU A 309 2.15 24.39 5.04
N THR A 310 2.02 25.71 4.86
CA THR A 310 2.90 26.48 3.97
C THR A 310 3.65 27.59 4.68
N ASP A 311 4.94 27.75 4.42
CA ASP A 311 5.76 28.83 4.97
C ASP A 311 5.66 30.10 4.11
N LYS A 312 4.88 31.08 4.59
CA LYS A 312 4.65 32.37 3.89
C LYS A 312 5.94 33.16 3.64
N ALA A 313 6.93 33.07 4.52
CA ALA A 313 8.19 33.80 4.34
C ALA A 313 9.01 33.17 3.22
N MET A 314 9.10 31.83 3.19
CA MET A 314 9.76 31.11 2.09
C MET A 314 9.06 31.37 0.76
N ILE A 315 7.72 31.32 0.73
CA ILE A 315 6.93 31.63 -0.47
C ILE A 315 7.26 33.04 -0.97
N THR A 316 7.22 34.03 -0.08
CA THR A 316 7.51 35.42 -0.44
C THR A 316 8.90 35.53 -1.06
N GLY A 317 9.91 34.89 -0.44
CA GLY A 317 11.27 34.86 -0.97
C GLY A 317 11.39 34.23 -2.36
N ILE A 318 10.63 33.16 -2.65
CA ILE A 318 10.56 32.54 -3.99
C ILE A 318 9.98 33.51 -5.00
N LEU A 319 8.86 34.15 -4.66
CA LEU A 319 8.15 35.07 -5.55
C LEU A 319 8.96 36.35 -5.83
N THR A 320 9.71 36.86 -4.85
CA THR A 320 10.50 38.11 -4.99
C THR A 320 11.92 37.88 -5.49
N GLY A 321 12.37 36.64 -5.66
CA GLY A 321 13.73 36.35 -6.12
C GLY A 321 14.81 36.53 -5.04
N THR A 322 14.44 36.67 -3.76
CA THR A 322 15.35 37.10 -2.68
C THR A 322 15.96 35.95 -1.87
N ILE A 323 15.77 34.69 -2.29
CA ILE A 323 16.42 33.55 -1.64
C ILE A 323 17.88 33.52 -2.08
N LEU A 324 18.74 34.13 -1.28
CA LEU A 324 20.17 33.84 -1.30
C LEU A 324 20.43 32.70 -0.30
N ALA A 325 21.25 31.73 -0.70
CA ALA A 325 21.64 30.61 0.15
C ALA A 325 22.13 31.11 1.53
N VAL A 326 21.87 30.31 2.58
CA VAL A 326 22.24 30.45 4.01
C VAL A 326 21.24 31.22 4.94
N PRO A 327 21.30 31.00 6.27
CA PRO A 327 20.22 30.53 7.11
C PRO A 327 19.39 31.67 7.70
N VAL A 328 18.07 31.62 7.60
CA VAL A 328 17.22 32.62 8.25
C VAL A 328 17.07 32.28 9.74
N LYS A 329 17.91 32.86 10.59
CA LYS A 329 17.51 33.17 11.97
C LYS A 329 16.65 34.43 11.91
N LEU A 330 15.34 34.29 12.10
CA LEU A 330 14.46 35.44 12.32
C LEU A 330 14.75 36.01 13.72
N PRO A 331 15.22 37.26 13.87
CA PRO A 331 15.12 37.94 15.14
C PRO A 331 13.66 38.29 15.40
N PHE A 332 13.12 37.83 16.53
CA PHE A 332 11.90 38.38 17.13
C PHE A 332 12.07 39.88 17.36
N GLN A 333 11.24 40.72 16.73
CA GLN A 333 10.62 41.93 17.31
C GLN A 333 9.40 42.38 16.45
N ILE A 334 8.23 41.86 16.79
CA ILE A 334 7.02 42.58 17.23
C ILE A 334 6.57 43.90 16.52
N LEU A 335 5.33 43.82 15.97
CA LEU A 335 4.18 44.77 15.92
C LEU A 335 3.99 45.86 14.82
N ARG A 336 2.80 45.73 14.17
CA ARG A 336 1.71 46.74 13.92
C ARG A 336 2.01 47.91 12.92
N ILE A 337 1.13 48.39 12.02
CA ILE A 337 -0.35 48.48 11.90
C ILE A 337 -0.72 48.64 10.39
N LEU A 338 -1.93 48.23 9.99
CA LEU A 338 -2.69 48.77 8.84
C LEU A 338 -2.74 50.32 8.85
N PRO A 339 -2.89 50.96 7.67
CA PRO A 339 -4.08 51.82 7.46
C PRO A 339 -4.69 51.64 6.05
N PHE A 340 -5.97 51.22 5.97
CA PHE A 340 -7.16 51.99 5.48
C PHE A 340 -7.18 52.25 3.97
N ILE A 341 -8.11 51.71 3.14
CA ILE A 341 -9.56 52.04 2.96
C ILE A 341 -10.06 51.13 1.80
N ASP A 342 -11.26 50.53 1.77
CA ASP A 342 -12.51 50.71 2.55
C ASP A 342 -13.03 49.38 3.14
#